data_AF-A0A1H9CZM0-F1
#
_entry.id   AF-A0A1H9CZM0-F1
#
_cell.length_a   1.000
_cell.length_b   1.000
_cell.length_c   1.000
_cell.angle_alpha   90.00
_cell.angle_beta   90.00
_cell.angle_gamma   90.00
#
_symmetry.space_group_name_H-M   'P 1'
#
loop_
_entity.id
_entity.type
_entity.pdbx_description
1 polymer ?
#
loop_
_entity_poly.entity_id
_entity_poly.type
_entity_poly.pdbx_seq_one_letter_code
_entity_poly.pdbx_strand_id
1 'polypeptide(L)'
;MLLSPDELRVLRSALALVLQPARAQPSPRAGGRRSQGPEGPERPEGPEEERAEAVRACLWLADALDEASREADRLRAFLRADLDRYRAALPGSAPGYLARLEEAVALGCTPRTEDLRVLRELCGHGSGEAEGERRAGLLRRCERLAAPSEHPRAPESPDRDPESPGRARPMAVPRPVPTPAEVFPPRGPYPACRQALPA
;
A
#
# COMPACT_ATOMS: atom_id res chain seq x y z
N MET A 1 9.14 -3.25 -1.69
CA MET A 1 9.97 -3.40 -0.48
C MET A 1 9.84 -4.84 -0.03
N LEU A 2 10.96 -5.52 0.23
CA LEU A 2 10.96 -6.87 0.78
C LEU A 2 11.09 -6.75 2.30
N LEU A 3 10.25 -7.46 3.04
CA LEU A 3 10.30 -7.53 4.51
C LEU A 3 11.68 -8.03 4.96
N SER A 4 12.20 -7.47 6.05
CA SER A 4 13.46 -7.92 6.65
C SER A 4 13.33 -9.33 7.25
N PRO A 5 14.44 -10.07 7.44
CA PRO A 5 14.41 -11.41 7.99
C PRO A 5 13.75 -11.52 9.37
N ASP A 6 13.89 -10.47 10.20
CA ASP A 6 13.30 -10.42 11.53
C ASP A 6 11.80 -10.11 11.48
N GLU A 7 11.36 -9.21 10.60
CA GLU A 7 9.93 -8.98 10.35
C GLU A 7 9.23 -10.23 9.80
N LEU A 8 9.91 -10.97 8.91
CA LEU A 8 9.41 -12.26 8.41
C LEU A 8 9.34 -13.33 9.51
N ARG A 9 10.25 -13.30 10.49
CA ARG A 9 10.23 -14.20 11.64
C ARG A 9 9.06 -13.88 12.56
N VAL A 10 8.84 -12.59 12.85
CA VAL A 10 7.69 -12.12 13.64
C VAL A 10 6.38 -12.50 12.95
N LEU A 11 6.28 -12.26 11.63
CA LEU A 11 5.11 -12.63 10.85
C LEU A 11 4.87 -14.15 10.84
N ARG A 12 5.91 -14.97 10.69
CA ARG A 12 5.77 -16.45 10.76
C ARG A 12 5.36 -16.94 12.15
N SER A 13 5.90 -16.35 13.22
CA SER A 13 5.50 -16.70 14.59
C SER A 13 4.05 -16.29 14.88
N ALA A 14 3.66 -15.08 14.49
CA ALA A 14 2.29 -14.58 14.55
C ALA A 14 1.31 -15.50 13.80
N LEU A 15 1.65 -15.84 12.55
CA LEU A 15 0.85 -16.74 11.73
C LEU A 15 0.76 -18.14 12.35
N ALA A 16 1.85 -18.65 12.95
CA ALA A 16 1.87 -19.94 13.64
C ALA A 16 0.95 -19.95 14.87
N LEU A 17 0.88 -18.85 15.64
CA LEU A 17 -0.05 -18.71 16.75
C LEU A 17 -1.50 -18.73 16.27
N VAL A 18 -1.82 -18.02 15.19
CA VAL A 18 -3.17 -17.98 14.60
C VAL A 18 -3.59 -19.34 14.02
N LEU A 19 -2.68 -20.03 13.32
CA LEU A 19 -2.96 -21.26 12.58
C LEU A 19 -2.89 -22.55 13.39
N GLN A 20 -2.38 -22.52 14.63
CA GLN A 20 -2.52 -23.66 15.54
C GLN A 20 -3.82 -23.53 16.35
N PRO A 21 -4.91 -24.22 15.99
CA PRO A 21 -5.98 -24.45 16.95
C PRO A 21 -5.35 -25.26 18.08
N ALA A 22 -5.58 -24.85 19.32
CA ALA A 22 -5.07 -25.51 20.51
C ALA A 22 -5.05 -27.02 20.28
N ARG A 23 -3.86 -27.65 20.32
CA ARG A 23 -3.77 -29.10 20.46
C ARG A 23 -4.67 -29.43 21.62
N ALA A 24 -5.83 -30.01 21.34
CA ALA A 24 -6.79 -30.44 22.33
C ALA A 24 -6.00 -31.25 23.36
N GLN A 25 -5.80 -30.67 24.53
CA GLN A 25 -5.12 -31.38 25.60
C GLN A 25 -6.01 -32.58 25.92
N PRO A 26 -5.50 -33.83 25.88
CA PRO A 26 -6.28 -34.95 26.37
C PRO A 26 -6.51 -34.72 27.86
N SER A 27 -7.76 -34.38 28.19
CA SER A 27 -8.22 -34.20 29.56
C SER A 27 -7.93 -35.50 30.34
N PRO A 28 -7.18 -35.48 31.45
CA PRO A 28 -7.09 -36.66 32.30
C PRO A 28 -8.44 -36.81 32.99
N ARG A 29 -9.25 -37.75 32.49
CA ARG A 29 -10.50 -38.17 33.12
C ARG A 29 -10.23 -38.59 34.58
N ALA A 30 -10.91 -37.89 35.48
CA ALA A 30 -11.53 -38.37 36.72
C ALA A 30 -10.74 -39.33 37.63
N GLY A 31 -10.28 -38.80 38.77
CA GLY A 31 -10.02 -39.62 39.96
C GLY A 31 -9.49 -38.81 41.14
N GLY A 32 -10.32 -38.57 42.17
CA GLY A 32 -9.86 -38.39 43.55
C GLY A 32 -10.08 -37.03 44.24
N ARG A 33 -11.14 -36.98 45.05
CA ARG A 33 -11.42 -36.15 46.25
C ARG A 33 -10.37 -35.13 46.76
N ARG A 34 -10.84 -33.87 46.82
CA ARG A 34 -10.77 -32.81 47.87
C ARG A 34 -9.52 -32.68 48.77
N SER A 35 -8.92 -31.49 48.71
CA SER A 35 -8.71 -30.61 49.88
C SER A 35 -8.55 -29.15 49.42
N GLN A 36 -9.35 -28.26 50.02
CA GLN A 36 -9.27 -26.81 49.86
C GLN A 36 -8.11 -26.29 50.72
N GLY A 37 -7.18 -25.56 50.11
CA GLY A 37 -6.10 -24.79 50.76
C GLY A 37 -6.21 -23.31 50.39
N PRO A 38 -5.63 -22.40 51.21
CA PRO A 38 -5.98 -20.98 51.21
C PRO A 38 -5.48 -20.27 49.95
N GLU A 39 -6.26 -19.28 49.53
CA GLU A 39 -6.08 -18.47 48.33
C GLU A 39 -4.77 -17.69 48.33
N GLY A 40 -4.01 -17.82 47.24
CA GLY A 40 -2.93 -16.90 46.86
C GLY A 40 -2.02 -17.49 45.77
N PRO A 41 -1.24 -16.64 45.06
CA PRO A 41 -1.62 -15.40 44.39
C PRO A 41 -2.02 -15.66 42.91
N GLU A 42 -2.60 -14.64 42.29
CA GLU A 42 -2.84 -14.44 40.84
C GLU A 42 -2.49 -15.61 39.92
N ARG A 43 -3.53 -16.28 39.37
CA ARG A 43 -3.35 -17.25 38.30
C ARG A 43 -2.59 -16.55 37.17
N PRO A 44 -1.48 -17.14 36.67
CA PRO A 44 -0.81 -16.59 35.50
C PRO A 44 -1.83 -16.55 34.36
N GLU A 45 -2.00 -15.37 33.76
CA GLU A 45 -2.80 -15.17 32.56
C GLU A 45 -2.44 -16.27 31.56
N GLY A 46 -3.46 -17.00 31.12
CA GLY A 46 -3.24 -18.29 30.47
C GLY A 46 -2.56 -18.12 29.10
N PRO A 47 -1.97 -19.19 28.54
CA PRO A 47 -1.43 -19.16 27.17
C PRO A 47 -2.49 -18.80 26.10
N GLU A 48 -3.78 -18.86 26.44
CA GLU A 48 -4.88 -18.40 25.58
C GLU A 48 -5.04 -16.87 25.58
N GLU A 49 -4.78 -16.19 26.69
CA GLU A 49 -4.83 -14.72 26.79
C GLU A 49 -3.63 -14.10 26.07
N GLU A 50 -2.43 -14.65 26.27
CA GLU A 50 -1.22 -14.27 25.54
C GLU A 50 -1.40 -14.47 24.02
N ARG A 51 -2.02 -15.59 23.61
CA ARG A 51 -2.38 -15.84 22.20
C ARG A 51 -3.39 -14.80 21.70
N ALA A 52 -4.43 -14.50 22.47
CA ALA A 52 -5.43 -13.53 22.07
C ALA A 52 -4.83 -12.11 21.91
N GLU A 53 -3.88 -11.74 22.78
CA GLU A 53 -3.14 -10.49 22.68
C GLU A 53 -2.23 -10.46 21.44
N ALA A 54 -1.48 -11.53 21.19
CA ALA A 54 -0.65 -11.64 19.99
C ALA A 54 -1.48 -11.51 18.71
N VAL A 55 -2.66 -12.16 18.65
CA VAL A 55 -3.58 -12.02 17.52
C VAL A 55 -4.06 -10.57 17.34
N ARG A 56 -4.45 -9.90 18.43
CA ARG A 56 -4.86 -8.48 18.38
C ARG A 56 -3.73 -7.57 17.91
N ALA A 57 -2.51 -7.78 18.41
CA ALA A 57 -1.34 -7.02 18.00
C ALA A 57 -1.02 -7.19 16.51
N CYS A 58 -1.18 -8.41 15.99
CA CYS A 58 -0.97 -8.70 14.57
C CYS A 58 -2.02 -8.05 13.67
N LEU A 59 -3.28 -8.03 14.09
CA LEU A 59 -4.35 -7.32 13.37
C LEU A 59 -4.09 -5.81 13.35
N TRP A 60 -3.71 -5.24 14.49
CA TRP A 60 -3.34 -3.82 14.56
C TRP A 60 -2.16 -3.47 13.65
N LEU A 61 -1.12 -4.33 13.62
CA LEU A 61 0.03 -4.14 12.74
C LEU A 61 -0.38 -4.25 11.26
N ALA A 62 -1.25 -5.19 10.90
CA ALA A 62 -1.76 -5.32 9.55
C ALA A 62 -2.52 -4.06 9.11
N ASP A 63 -3.39 -3.53 9.98
CA ASP A 63 -4.12 -2.28 9.72
C ASP A 63 -3.15 -1.09 9.54
N ALA A 64 -2.11 -1.01 10.38
CA ALA A 64 -1.09 0.03 10.27
C ALA A 64 -0.28 -0.06 8.97
N LEU A 65 0.06 -1.28 8.52
CA LEU A 65 0.76 -1.50 7.25
C LEU A 65 -0.13 -1.20 6.04
N ASP A 66 -1.42 -1.53 6.11
CA ASP A 66 -2.38 -1.17 5.08
C ASP A 66 -2.51 0.35 4.96
N GLU A 67 -2.58 1.07 6.09
CA GLU A 67 -2.64 2.54 6.05
C GLU A 67 -1.33 3.15 5.55
N ALA A 68 -0.18 2.64 6.00
CA ALA A 68 1.12 3.07 5.47
C ALA A 68 1.24 2.84 3.96
N SER A 69 0.67 1.73 3.45
CA SER A 69 0.65 1.41 2.02
C SER A 69 -0.23 2.40 1.24
N ARG A 70 -1.43 2.73 1.77
CA ARG A 70 -2.31 3.75 1.18
C ARG A 70 -1.66 5.13 1.17
N GLU A 71 -0.98 5.51 2.25
CA GLU A 71 -0.27 6.79 2.32
C GLU A 71 0.92 6.83 1.34
N ALA A 72 1.66 5.73 1.20
CA ALA A 72 2.71 5.62 0.21
C ALA A 72 2.16 5.80 -1.21
N ASP A 73 1.00 5.23 -1.52
CA ASP A 73 0.34 5.43 -2.82
C ASP A 73 -0.12 6.87 -3.03
N ARG A 74 -0.65 7.54 -1.99
CA ARG A 74 -0.98 8.98 -2.03
C ARG A 74 0.26 9.82 -2.35
N LEU A 75 1.40 9.56 -1.70
CA LEU A 75 2.65 10.26 -1.96
C LEU A 75 3.16 10.04 -3.38
N ARG A 76 3.13 8.78 -3.88
CA ARG A 76 3.52 8.47 -5.26
C ARG A 76 2.64 9.18 -6.28
N ALA A 77 1.33 9.24 -6.04
CA ALA A 77 0.40 9.97 -6.91
C ALA A 77 0.70 11.48 -6.93
N PHE A 78 1.02 12.07 -5.77
CA PHE A 78 1.43 13.48 -5.68
C PHE A 78 2.72 13.74 -6.46
N LEU A 79 3.78 12.94 -6.25
CA LEU A 79 5.04 13.06 -6.96
C LEU A 79 4.86 12.93 -8.48
N ARG A 80 3.93 12.07 -8.90
CA ARG A 80 3.58 11.90 -10.31
C ARG A 80 2.97 13.17 -10.90
N ALA A 81 2.03 13.78 -10.20
CA ALA A 81 1.41 15.03 -10.63
C ALA A 81 2.43 16.19 -10.64
N ASP A 82 3.35 16.21 -9.68
CA ASP A 82 4.38 17.24 -9.62
C ASP A 82 5.39 17.10 -10.78
N LEU A 83 5.82 15.87 -11.08
CA LEU A 83 6.64 15.59 -12.28
C LEU A 83 5.95 16.08 -13.56
N ASP A 84 4.63 15.96 -13.66
CA ASP A 84 3.88 16.41 -14.85
C ASP A 84 3.89 17.92 -14.98
N ARG A 85 3.76 18.63 -13.84
CA ARG A 85 3.90 20.08 -13.77
C ARG A 85 5.31 20.54 -14.16
N TYR A 86 6.35 19.88 -13.64
CA TYR A 86 7.72 20.18 -14.01
C TYR A 86 7.96 19.93 -15.50
N ARG A 87 7.50 18.81 -16.06
CA ARG A 87 7.62 18.51 -17.50
C ARG A 87 6.93 19.55 -18.37
N ALA A 88 5.74 20.02 -17.98
CA ALA A 88 5.01 21.06 -18.72
C ALA A 88 5.74 22.42 -18.75
N ALA A 89 6.63 22.67 -17.79
CA ALA A 89 7.41 23.91 -17.67
C ALA A 89 8.81 23.81 -18.30
N LEU A 90 9.11 22.74 -19.04
CA LEU A 90 10.38 22.59 -19.74
C LEU A 90 10.48 23.57 -20.94
N PRO A 91 11.71 24.03 -21.28
CA PRO A 91 13.00 23.64 -20.70
C PRO A 91 13.37 24.39 -19.40
N GLY A 92 12.64 25.47 -19.05
CA GLY A 92 13.00 26.36 -17.93
C GLY A 92 13.02 25.69 -16.56
N SER A 93 12.29 24.59 -16.40
CA SER A 93 12.20 23.82 -15.16
C SER A 93 13.20 22.65 -15.06
N ALA A 94 14.11 22.47 -16.02
CA ALA A 94 14.94 21.27 -16.15
C ALA A 94 15.71 20.87 -14.86
N PRO A 95 16.38 21.79 -14.12
CA PRO A 95 17.05 21.43 -12.88
C PRO A 95 16.09 20.87 -11.82
N GLY A 96 14.92 21.50 -11.68
CA GLY A 96 13.88 21.08 -10.73
C GLY A 96 13.24 19.75 -11.13
N TYR A 97 13.03 19.53 -12.42
CA TYR A 97 12.54 18.26 -12.96
C TYR A 97 13.50 17.10 -12.60
N LEU A 98 14.81 17.29 -12.81
CA LEU A 98 15.81 16.26 -12.50
C LEU A 98 15.86 15.92 -11.01
N ALA A 99 15.81 16.94 -10.14
CA ALA A 99 15.78 16.74 -8.69
C ALA A 99 14.51 15.98 -8.23
N ARG A 100 13.34 16.34 -8.79
CA ARG A 100 12.09 15.62 -8.50
C ARG A 100 12.09 14.19 -9.01
N LEU A 101 12.67 13.94 -10.18
CA LEU A 101 12.76 12.59 -10.73
C LEU A 101 13.67 11.69 -9.87
N GLU A 102 14.79 12.23 -9.37
CA GLU A 102 15.66 11.52 -8.43
C GLU A 102 14.95 11.13 -7.14
N GLU A 103 14.20 12.07 -6.55
CA GLU A 103 13.42 11.83 -5.34
C GLU A 103 12.33 10.77 -5.56
N ALA A 104 11.59 10.88 -6.66
CA ALA A 104 10.58 9.89 -7.02
C ALA A 104 11.18 8.49 -7.15
N VAL A 105 12.33 8.37 -7.82
CA VAL A 105 13.06 7.11 -7.97
C VAL A 105 13.59 6.59 -6.63
N ALA A 106 14.09 7.46 -5.74
CA ALA A 106 14.52 7.07 -4.41
C ALA A 106 13.36 6.53 -3.54
N LEU A 107 12.15 7.04 -3.75
CA LEU A 107 10.92 6.58 -3.11
C LEU A 107 10.29 5.34 -3.79
N GLY A 108 10.97 4.77 -4.79
CA GLY A 108 10.53 3.56 -5.49
C GLY A 108 9.45 3.79 -6.55
N CYS A 109 9.25 5.03 -7.02
CA CYS A 109 8.38 5.30 -8.15
C CYS A 109 9.01 4.78 -9.45
N THR A 110 8.20 4.12 -10.29
CA THR A 110 8.64 3.70 -11.62
C THR A 110 8.55 4.87 -12.61
N PRO A 111 9.64 5.25 -13.30
CA PRO A 111 9.61 6.32 -14.30
C PRO A 111 8.76 5.92 -15.51
N ARG A 112 8.04 6.89 -16.10
CA ARG A 112 7.24 6.72 -17.34
C ARG A 112 8.14 6.78 -18.57
N THR A 113 7.61 6.29 -19.68
CA THR A 113 8.21 6.47 -21.02
C THR A 113 8.49 7.95 -21.34
N GLU A 114 7.57 8.85 -21.02
CA GLU A 114 7.78 10.30 -21.17
C GLU A 114 8.96 10.80 -20.35
N ASP A 115 9.16 10.28 -19.13
CA ASP A 115 10.25 10.71 -18.26
C ASP A 115 11.59 10.31 -18.88
N LEU A 116 11.68 9.10 -19.45
CA LEU A 116 12.85 8.62 -20.19
C LEU A 116 13.09 9.43 -21.46
N ARG A 117 12.04 9.79 -22.20
CA ARG A 117 12.17 10.63 -23.40
C ARG A 117 12.76 12.00 -23.05
N VAL A 118 12.20 12.67 -22.06
CA VAL A 118 12.70 13.96 -21.57
C VAL A 118 14.14 13.84 -21.07
N LEU A 119 14.45 12.79 -20.33
CA LEU A 119 15.79 12.61 -19.79
C LEU A 119 16.85 12.36 -20.87
N ARG A 120 16.52 11.58 -21.91
CA ARG A 120 17.39 11.40 -23.10
C ARG A 120 17.59 12.72 -23.84
N GLU A 121 16.54 13.50 -24.00
CA GLU A 121 16.60 14.83 -24.60
C GLU A 121 17.52 15.74 -23.78
N LEU A 122 17.37 15.81 -22.46
CA LEU A 122 18.22 16.60 -21.57
C LEU A 122 19.69 16.13 -21.54
N CYS A 123 19.95 14.83 -21.74
CA CYS A 123 21.32 14.32 -21.91
C CYS A 123 21.95 14.74 -23.24
N GLY A 124 21.15 14.99 -24.28
CA GLY A 124 21.63 15.48 -25.57
C GLY A 124 21.98 16.98 -25.58
N HIS A 125 21.55 17.73 -24.56
CA HIS A 125 21.90 19.14 -24.39
C HIS A 125 23.25 19.27 -23.67
N GLY A 126 24.12 20.16 -24.18
CA GLY A 126 25.40 20.43 -23.55
C GLY A 126 25.25 20.90 -22.09
N SER A 127 26.00 20.28 -21.19
CA SER A 127 26.13 20.66 -19.78
C SER A 127 27.58 20.48 -19.33
N GLY A 128 27.94 21.04 -18.17
CA GLY A 128 29.23 20.73 -17.53
C GLY A 128 29.36 19.23 -17.22
N GLU A 129 30.60 18.73 -17.10
CA GLU A 129 30.88 17.30 -16.94
C GLU A 129 30.11 16.66 -15.78
N ALA A 130 30.13 17.27 -14.60
CA ALA A 130 29.45 16.73 -13.41
C ALA A 130 27.93 16.57 -13.60
N GLU A 131 27.30 17.54 -14.26
CA GLU A 131 25.85 17.50 -14.54
C GLU A 131 25.55 16.49 -15.65
N GLY A 132 26.43 16.37 -16.66
CA GLY A 132 26.32 15.34 -17.69
C GLY A 132 26.39 13.92 -17.10
N GLU A 133 27.33 13.69 -16.19
CA GLU A 133 27.48 12.42 -15.49
C GLU A 133 26.26 12.10 -14.61
N ARG A 134 25.76 13.10 -13.87
CA ARG A 134 24.55 12.97 -13.06
C ARG A 134 23.34 12.58 -13.91
N ARG A 135 23.10 13.29 -15.02
CA ARG A 135 21.98 12.98 -15.95
C ARG A 135 22.11 11.58 -16.55
N ALA A 136 23.31 11.21 -17.00
CA ALA A 136 23.56 9.88 -17.55
C ALA A 136 23.37 8.77 -16.50
N GLY A 137 23.80 9.00 -15.26
CA GLY A 137 23.60 8.10 -14.13
C GLY A 137 22.12 7.90 -13.80
N LEU A 138 21.36 9.01 -13.77
CA LEU A 138 19.91 8.98 -13.56
C LEU A 138 19.20 8.24 -14.70
N LEU A 139 19.59 8.48 -15.96
CA LEU A 139 19.01 7.81 -17.12
C LEU A 139 19.18 6.29 -17.03
N ARG A 140 20.40 5.81 -16.78
CA ARG A 140 20.67 4.38 -16.61
C ARG A 140 19.82 3.77 -15.48
N ARG A 141 19.65 4.48 -14.37
CA ARG A 141 18.83 4.01 -13.25
C ARG A 141 17.36 3.93 -13.66
N CYS A 142 16.85 4.95 -14.32
CA CYS A 142 15.45 5.00 -14.75
C CYS A 142 15.16 3.91 -15.80
N GLU A 143 16.06 3.67 -16.74
CA GLU A 143 15.91 2.60 -17.74
C GLU A 143 15.87 1.21 -17.11
N ARG A 144 16.72 0.94 -16.11
CA ARG A 144 16.66 -0.33 -15.35
C ARG A 144 15.34 -0.50 -14.58
N LEU A 145 14.77 0.58 -14.06
CA LEU A 145 13.51 0.53 -13.31
C LEU A 145 12.29 0.41 -14.22
N ALA A 146 12.37 0.97 -15.43
CA ALA A 146 11.31 0.89 -16.43
C ALA A 146 11.36 -0.42 -17.23
N ALA A 147 12.49 -1.13 -17.22
CA ALA A 147 12.59 -2.45 -17.82
C ALA A 147 11.56 -3.39 -17.17
N PRO A 148 10.80 -4.16 -17.97
CA PRO A 148 9.89 -5.17 -17.44
C PRO A 148 10.67 -6.06 -16.49
N SER A 149 10.19 -6.21 -15.26
CA SER A 149 10.74 -7.19 -14.35
C SER A 149 10.43 -8.57 -14.95
N GLU A 150 11.44 -9.21 -15.54
CA GLU A 150 11.42 -10.63 -15.90
C GLU A 150 11.47 -11.50 -14.64
N HIS A 151 10.65 -11.17 -13.64
CA HIS A 151 10.34 -12.16 -12.63
C HIS A 151 9.43 -13.17 -13.32
N PRO A 152 9.83 -14.45 -13.43
CA PRO A 152 8.90 -15.47 -13.90
C PRO A 152 7.70 -15.37 -12.96
N ARG A 153 6.54 -14.96 -13.50
CA ARG A 153 5.28 -15.22 -12.81
C ARG A 153 5.34 -16.71 -12.50
N ALA A 154 5.29 -17.06 -11.22
CA ALA A 154 5.06 -18.45 -10.85
C ALA A 154 3.89 -18.94 -11.71
N PRO A 155 4.02 -20.09 -12.39
CA PRO A 155 2.95 -20.57 -13.23
C PRO A 155 1.68 -20.60 -12.38
N GLU A 156 0.66 -19.85 -12.78
CA GLU A 156 -0.69 -20.07 -12.30
C GLU A 156 -0.94 -21.56 -12.50
N SER A 157 -1.07 -22.30 -11.40
CA SER A 157 -1.35 -23.73 -11.44
C SER A 157 -2.57 -23.93 -12.34
N PRO A 158 -2.49 -24.73 -13.41
CA PRO A 158 -3.64 -25.02 -14.24
C PRO A 158 -4.48 -26.07 -13.52
N ASP A 159 -5.16 -25.68 -12.46
CA ASP A 159 -6.28 -26.44 -11.90
C ASP A 159 -7.56 -25.71 -12.30
N ARG A 160 -7.86 -25.83 -13.60
CA ARG A 160 -9.23 -25.72 -14.11
C ARG A 160 -9.59 -27.08 -14.69
N ASP A 161 -10.29 -27.84 -13.87
CA ASP A 161 -11.10 -28.95 -14.35
C ASP A 161 -12.06 -28.46 -15.46
N PRO A 162 -12.29 -29.28 -16.49
CA PRO A 162 -13.21 -28.95 -17.56
C PRO A 162 -14.66 -29.16 -17.11
N GLU A 163 -15.47 -28.15 -17.42
CA GLU A 163 -16.90 -28.21 -17.75
C GLU A 163 -17.90 -28.79 -16.71
N SER A 164 -18.75 -27.90 -16.20
CA SER A 164 -20.13 -28.23 -15.87
C SER A 164 -21.06 -27.30 -16.68
N PRO A 165 -21.98 -27.81 -17.52
CA PRO A 165 -22.77 -26.99 -18.41
C PRO A 165 -24.01 -26.44 -17.70
N GLY A 166 -24.37 -25.20 -18.06
CA GLY A 166 -25.75 -24.73 -17.95
C GLY A 166 -26.10 -23.93 -16.70
N ARG A 167 -25.79 -22.63 -16.72
CA ARG A 167 -26.73 -21.65 -16.18
C ARG A 167 -26.68 -20.37 -17.00
N ALA A 168 -27.73 -20.18 -17.81
CA ALA A 168 -27.95 -18.96 -18.58
C ALA A 168 -27.90 -17.74 -17.65
N ARG A 169 -26.99 -16.80 -17.96
CA ARG A 169 -26.98 -15.48 -17.33
C ARG A 169 -28.11 -14.64 -17.95
N PRO A 170 -29.00 -14.02 -17.16
CA PRO A 170 -29.90 -13.01 -17.70
C PRO A 170 -29.09 -11.79 -18.16
N MET A 171 -29.41 -11.27 -19.34
CA MET A 171 -28.82 -10.04 -19.88
C MET A 171 -29.05 -8.87 -18.91
N ALA A 172 -27.97 -8.22 -18.50
CA ALA A 172 -28.04 -6.97 -17.74
C ALA A 172 -28.46 -5.84 -18.68
N VAL A 173 -29.60 -5.22 -18.36
CA VAL A 173 -30.08 -3.98 -18.99
C VAL A 173 -29.11 -2.85 -18.63
N PRO A 174 -28.63 -2.02 -19.59
CA PRO A 174 -27.77 -0.89 -19.27
C PRO A 174 -28.56 0.13 -18.44
N ARG A 175 -28.04 0.46 -17.25
CA ARG A 175 -28.58 1.56 -16.44
C ARG A 175 -28.09 2.90 -17.02
N PRO A 176 -28.96 3.92 -17.11
CA PRO A 176 -28.57 5.24 -17.59
C PRO A 176 -27.59 5.91 -16.63
N VAL A 177 -26.62 6.63 -17.20
CA VAL A 177 -25.63 7.44 -16.48
C VAL A 177 -26.35 8.68 -15.92
N PRO A 178 -26.25 8.98 -14.60
CA PRO A 178 -26.86 10.19 -14.05
C PRO A 178 -26.16 11.45 -14.57
N THR A 179 -26.95 12.48 -14.85
CA THR A 179 -26.43 13.76 -15.38
C THR A 179 -25.88 14.65 -14.26
N PRO A 180 -24.95 15.58 -14.56
CA PRO A 180 -24.26 16.41 -13.56
C PRO A 180 -25.16 17.24 -12.63
N ALA A 181 -26.42 17.48 -13.00
CA ALA A 181 -27.40 18.22 -12.19
C ALA A 181 -27.92 17.44 -10.98
N GLU A 182 -27.73 16.12 -10.92
CA GLU A 182 -28.17 15.28 -9.80
C GLU A 182 -27.09 15.13 -8.70
N VAL A 183 -25.83 15.40 -9.01
CA VAL A 183 -24.69 15.27 -8.06
C VAL A 183 -24.44 16.57 -7.28
N PHE A 184 -24.91 17.72 -7.80
CA PHE A 184 -24.71 19.02 -7.18
C PHE A 184 -26.05 19.78 -7.07
N PRO A 185 -26.77 19.70 -5.94
CA PRO A 185 -27.91 20.58 -5.72
C PRO A 185 -27.44 22.05 -5.73
N PRO A 186 -28.21 22.98 -6.32
CA PRO A 186 -27.84 24.39 -6.33
C PRO A 186 -27.74 24.91 -4.90
N ARG A 187 -26.64 25.61 -4.60
CA ARG A 187 -26.43 26.29 -3.31
C ARG A 187 -27.59 27.26 -3.07
N GLY A 188 -28.40 26.98 -2.04
CA GLY A 188 -29.37 27.94 -1.53
C GLY A 188 -28.67 29.23 -1.06
N PRO A 189 -29.40 30.36 -1.02
CA PRO A 189 -28.81 31.64 -0.67
C PRO A 189 -28.21 31.62 0.74
N TYR A 190 -26.95 32.06 0.84
CA TYR A 190 -26.23 32.18 2.12
C TYR A 190 -26.94 33.17 3.05
N PRO A 191 -27.06 32.87 4.37
CA PRO A 191 -27.54 33.85 5.33
C PRO A 191 -26.52 34.99 5.46
N ALA A 192 -27.01 36.22 5.37
CA ALA A 192 -26.20 37.42 5.49
C ALA A 192 -25.50 37.49 6.88
N CYS A 193 -24.18 37.62 6.87
CA CYS A 193 -23.41 37.93 8.07
C CYS A 193 -23.85 39.30 8.63
N ARG A 194 -24.54 39.27 9.76
CA ARG A 194 -24.88 40.46 10.56
C ARG A 194 -23.60 40.93 11.25
N GLN A 195 -22.96 41.96 10.70
CA GLN A 195 -21.85 42.64 11.39
C GLN A 195 -22.40 43.40 12.59
N ALA A 196 -21.88 43.11 13.78
CA ALA A 196 -22.06 43.93 14.97
C ALA A 196 -20.83 44.83 15.12
N LEU A 197 -21.04 46.15 15.03
CA LEU A 197 -20.09 47.17 15.47
C LEU A 197 -20.28 47.40 16.97
N PRO A 198 -19.22 47.48 17.79
CA PRO A 198 -19.30 48.14 19.09
C PRO A 198 -19.08 49.65 18.96
N ALA A 199 -19.72 50.39 19.86
CA ALA A 199 -19.68 51.85 20.01
C ALA A 199 -18.44 52.33 20.76
#